data_AF-A0A353ZBX4-F1
#
_entry.id   AF-A0A353ZBX4-F1
#
_cell.length_a   1.000
_cell.length_b   1.000
_cell.length_c   1.000
_cell.angle_alpha   90.00
_cell.angle_beta   90.00
_cell.angle_gamma   90.00
#
_symmetry.space_group_name_H-M   'P 1'
#
loop_
_entity.id
_entity.type
_entity.pdbx_description
1 polymer ?
#
loop_
_entity_poly.entity_id
_entity_poly.type
_entity_poly.pdbx_seq_one_letter_code
_entity_poly.pdbx_strand_id
1 'polypeptide(L)'
;MKSLKGIIAGVCTGLVGTLGWGALFYLFSGGVGLCLVLLGFAVGLAVFWGSGRQIRLVHGCAATLITLVSIVGGIVLAASMLASDVSVESNDGELQKQVLIRLAHTICEEKAKEGEELTFPPGITPETAVSPDDFPPGIAEAAGLLWKALPQEERQQQLREAATELRAVEEGVQRRIFQNKFQQGFGWLNLFGTVLAAAIAFQIGSGGEFQKAAPAAPKG
;
A
#
# COMPACT_ATOMS: atom_id res chain seq x y z
N MET A 1 26.43 -23.40 17.65
CA MET A 1 25.16 -22.95 18.28
C MET A 1 25.11 -21.46 18.59
N LYS A 2 26.19 -20.82 19.06
CA LYS A 2 26.18 -19.38 19.41
C LYS A 2 25.89 -18.46 18.22
N SER A 3 26.42 -18.76 17.03
CA SER A 3 26.11 -18.01 15.80
C SER A 3 24.63 -17.99 15.43
N LEU A 4 23.93 -19.12 15.60
CA LEU A 4 22.50 -19.21 15.33
C LEU A 4 21.69 -18.33 16.28
N LYS A 5 22.07 -18.27 17.57
CA LYS A 5 21.41 -17.41 18.56
C LYS A 5 21.50 -15.92 18.19
N GLY A 6 22.65 -15.49 17.66
CA GLY A 6 22.83 -14.12 17.15
C GLY A 6 21.88 -13.79 16.01
N ILE A 7 21.76 -14.68 15.02
CA ILE A 7 20.86 -14.48 13.88
C ILE A 7 19.40 -14.42 14.36
N ILE A 8 18.99 -15.33 15.25
CA ILE A 8 17.62 -15.33 15.81
C ILE A 8 17.31 -14.01 16.54
N ALA A 9 18.23 -13.52 17.38
CA ALA A 9 18.07 -12.24 18.05
C ALA A 9 17.94 -11.07 17.06
N GLY A 10 18.73 -11.08 15.99
CA GLY A 10 18.62 -10.14 14.88
C GLY A 10 17.24 -10.18 14.22
N VAL A 11 16.74 -11.37 13.89
CA VAL A 11 15.42 -11.56 13.25
C VAL A 11 14.30 -11.04 14.15
N CYS A 12 14.30 -11.37 15.44
CA CYS A 12 13.30 -10.86 16.38
C CYS A 12 13.31 -9.33 16.46
N THR A 13 14.50 -8.74 16.54
CA THR A 13 14.66 -7.27 16.54
C THR A 13 14.20 -6.66 15.22
N GLY A 14 14.53 -7.31 14.11
CA GLY A 14 14.09 -6.91 12.77
C GLY A 14 12.57 -6.91 12.64
N LEU A 15 11.87 -7.91 13.17
CA LEU A 15 10.39 -7.96 13.14
C LEU A 15 9.75 -6.82 13.94
N VAL A 16 10.22 -6.58 15.16
CA VAL A 16 9.75 -5.44 15.98
C VAL A 16 10.04 -4.12 15.26
N GLY A 17 11.24 -4.02 14.67
CA GLY A 17 11.67 -2.89 13.86
C GLY A 17 10.78 -2.65 12.64
N THR A 18 10.41 -3.71 11.92
CA THR A 18 9.49 -3.66 10.77
C THR A 18 8.14 -3.06 11.16
N LEU A 19 7.58 -3.49 12.30
CA LEU A 19 6.29 -2.99 12.77
C LEU A 19 6.38 -1.52 13.18
N GLY A 20 7.39 -1.15 13.99
CA GLY A 20 7.57 0.23 14.44
C GLY A 20 7.89 1.18 13.29
N TRP A 21 8.79 0.77 12.39
CA TRP A 21 9.12 1.53 11.19
C TRP A 21 7.95 1.65 10.23
N GLY A 22 7.24 0.54 9.94
CA GLY A 22 6.06 0.54 9.08
C GLY A 22 4.98 1.47 9.61
N ALA A 23 4.72 1.46 10.92
CA ALA A 23 3.79 2.40 11.54
C ALA A 23 4.23 3.87 11.37
N LEU A 24 5.51 4.19 11.59
CA LEU A 24 6.03 5.53 11.35
C LEU A 24 5.92 5.94 9.88
N PHE A 25 6.24 5.04 8.95
CA PHE A 25 6.17 5.32 7.52
C PHE A 25 4.72 5.47 7.02
N TYR A 26 3.77 4.80 7.67
CA TYR A 26 2.34 5.02 7.46
C TYR A 26 1.92 6.41 7.94
N LEU A 27 2.26 6.80 9.17
CA LEU A 27 1.85 8.07 9.80
C LEU A 27 2.55 9.31 9.23
N PHE A 28 3.81 9.19 8.82
CA PHE A 28 4.61 10.32 8.35
C PHE A 28 4.88 10.22 6.84
N SER A 29 4.52 11.26 6.10
CA SER A 29 4.73 11.37 4.64
C SER A 29 6.13 11.89 4.26
N GLY A 30 6.95 12.31 5.23
CA GLY A 30 8.27 12.91 5.04
C GLY A 30 9.45 11.98 5.38
N GLY A 31 10.63 12.29 4.85
CA GLY A 31 11.84 11.46 4.92
C GLY A 31 12.31 11.14 6.34
N VAL A 32 12.02 9.93 6.80
CA VAL A 32 12.36 9.45 8.14
C VAL A 32 13.71 8.69 8.17
N GLY A 33 14.66 9.11 7.34
CA GLY A 33 15.92 8.38 7.11
C GLY A 33 16.71 8.07 8.39
N LEU A 34 16.59 8.90 9.43
CA LEU A 34 17.19 8.65 10.75
C LEU A 34 16.63 7.41 11.45
N CYS A 35 15.34 7.10 11.29
CA CYS A 35 14.74 5.89 11.88
C CYS A 35 15.29 4.62 11.25
N LEU A 36 15.61 4.64 9.94
CA LEU A 36 16.28 3.52 9.27
C LEU A 36 17.65 3.24 9.88
N VAL A 37 18.41 4.30 10.17
CA VAL A 37 19.73 4.19 10.82
C VAL A 37 19.62 3.55 12.20
N LEU A 38 18.64 3.97 13.01
CA LEU A 38 18.39 3.37 14.33
C LEU A 38 18.00 1.89 14.22
N LEU A 39 17.21 1.53 13.21
CA LEU A 39 16.85 0.14 12.93
C LEU A 39 18.08 -0.71 12.60
N GLY A 40 18.93 -0.24 11.67
CA GLY A 40 20.17 -0.95 11.32
C GLY A 40 21.12 -1.10 12.50
N PHE A 41 21.25 -0.05 13.31
CA PHE A 41 22.01 -0.09 14.56
C PHE A 41 21.47 -1.15 15.53
N ALA A 42 20.16 -1.15 15.79
CA ALA A 42 19.53 -2.09 16.72
C ALA A 42 19.68 -3.55 16.26
N VAL A 43 19.46 -3.83 14.96
CA VAL A 43 19.65 -5.17 14.38
C VAL A 43 21.11 -5.62 14.49
N GLY A 44 22.06 -4.75 14.13
CA GLY A 44 23.49 -5.04 14.27
C GLY A 44 23.88 -5.37 15.72
N LEU A 45 23.38 -4.60 16.68
CA LEU A 45 23.66 -4.78 18.10
C LEU A 45 23.06 -6.08 18.64
N ALA A 46 21.84 -6.43 18.24
CA ALA A 46 21.18 -7.68 18.60
C ALA A 46 21.96 -8.90 18.08
N VAL A 47 22.41 -8.86 16.82
CA VAL A 47 23.23 -9.93 16.24
C VAL A 47 24.58 -10.03 16.97
N PHE A 48 25.23 -8.90 17.23
CA PHE A 48 26.51 -8.83 17.93
C PHE A 48 26.41 -9.45 19.33
N TRP A 49 25.45 -9.04 20.16
CA TRP A 49 25.27 -9.58 21.51
C TRP A 49 24.82 -11.03 21.51
N GLY A 50 23.87 -11.41 20.63
CA GLY A 50 23.37 -12.78 20.57
C GLY A 50 24.41 -13.79 20.08
N SER A 51 25.44 -13.35 19.33
CA SER A 51 26.55 -14.21 18.88
C SER A 51 27.53 -14.60 20.01
N GLY A 52 27.43 -13.97 21.19
CA GLY A 52 28.31 -14.25 22.32
C GLY A 52 29.79 -13.93 22.04
N ARG A 53 30.04 -12.84 21.32
CA ARG A 53 31.38 -12.34 20.89
C ARG A 53 32.14 -13.23 19.90
N GLN A 54 31.56 -14.33 19.42
CA GLN A 54 32.12 -15.14 18.33
C GLN A 54 31.78 -14.53 16.98
N ILE A 55 32.33 -13.35 16.73
CA ILE A 55 31.92 -12.53 15.60
C ILE A 55 32.75 -12.90 14.38
N ARG A 56 32.10 -12.90 13.23
CA ARG A 56 32.65 -13.24 11.92
C ARG A 56 31.93 -12.42 10.87
N LEU A 57 32.54 -12.25 9.69
CA LEU A 57 31.92 -11.57 8.54
C LEU A 57 30.49 -12.06 8.24
N VAL A 58 30.22 -13.35 8.38
CA VAL A 58 28.88 -13.95 8.16
C VAL A 58 27.79 -13.28 9.02
N HIS A 59 28.11 -12.88 10.25
CA HIS A 59 27.15 -12.21 11.14
C HIS A 59 26.84 -10.78 10.68
N GLY A 60 27.84 -10.06 10.15
CA GLY A 60 27.64 -8.77 9.51
C GLY A 60 26.72 -8.89 8.29
N CYS A 61 26.99 -9.84 7.40
CA CYS A 61 26.12 -10.10 6.25
C CYS A 61 24.69 -10.44 6.67
N ALA A 62 24.52 -11.27 7.70
CA ALA A 62 23.20 -11.63 8.23
C ALA A 62 22.48 -10.40 8.79
N ALA A 63 23.16 -9.56 9.58
CA ALA A 63 22.57 -8.33 10.13
C ALA A 63 22.12 -7.36 9.02
N THR A 64 22.93 -7.20 7.97
CA THR A 64 22.57 -6.39 6.80
C THR A 64 21.34 -6.95 6.09
N LEU A 65 21.30 -8.25 5.81
CA LEU A 65 20.16 -8.87 5.14
C LEU A 65 18.87 -8.70 5.95
N ILE A 66 18.93 -8.95 7.27
CA ILE A 66 17.80 -8.76 8.18
C ILE A 66 17.33 -7.30 8.14
N THR A 67 18.26 -6.34 8.21
CA THR A 67 17.93 -4.90 8.15
C THR A 67 17.23 -4.54 6.85
N LEU A 68 17.73 -4.98 5.70
CA LEU A 68 17.12 -4.70 4.40
C LEU A 68 15.71 -5.29 4.28
N VAL A 69 15.54 -6.55 4.69
CA VAL A 69 14.23 -7.22 4.70
C VAL A 69 13.26 -6.49 5.62
N SER A 70 13.71 -6.03 6.80
CA SER A 70 12.88 -5.26 7.72
C SER A 70 12.43 -3.91 7.16
N ILE A 71 13.33 -3.19 6.48
CA ILE A 71 13.01 -1.90 5.86
C ILE A 71 11.97 -2.08 4.75
N VAL A 72 12.20 -3.03 3.84
CA VAL A 72 11.25 -3.33 2.74
C VAL A 72 9.93 -3.83 3.31
N GLY A 73 9.97 -4.71 4.30
CA GLY A 73 8.77 -5.21 4.99
C GLY A 73 7.95 -4.08 5.60
N GLY A 74 8.59 -3.06 6.18
CA GLY A 74 7.89 -1.91 6.76
C GLY A 74 7.22 -1.04 5.69
N ILE A 75 7.88 -0.85 4.55
CA ILE A 75 7.29 -0.13 3.39
C ILE A 75 6.07 -0.88 2.86
N VAL A 76 6.18 -2.20 2.65
CA VAL A 76 5.07 -3.04 2.17
C VAL A 76 3.92 -3.03 3.16
N LEU A 77 4.19 -3.15 4.46
CA LEU A 77 3.19 -3.11 5.51
C LEU A 77 2.41 -1.78 5.47
N ALA A 78 3.13 -0.65 5.48
CA ALA A 78 2.54 0.68 5.45
C ALA A 78 1.73 0.93 4.17
N ALA A 79 2.25 0.51 3.01
CA ALA A 79 1.56 0.63 1.74
C ALA A 79 0.28 -0.22 1.69
N SER A 80 0.31 -1.41 2.30
CA SER A 80 -0.86 -2.29 2.38
C SER A 80 -1.92 -1.73 3.32
N MET A 81 -1.53 -1.22 4.49
CA MET A 81 -2.45 -0.57 5.43
C MET A 81 -3.13 0.64 4.80
N LEU A 82 -2.36 1.51 4.15
CA LEU A 82 -2.91 2.69 3.49
C LEU A 82 -3.83 2.32 2.31
N ALA A 83 -3.53 1.23 1.60
CA ALA A 83 -4.40 0.73 0.55
C ALA A 83 -5.71 0.16 1.13
N SER A 84 -5.65 -0.61 2.22
CA SER A 84 -6.85 -1.19 2.85
C SER A 84 -7.77 -0.17 3.51
N ASP A 85 -7.24 0.98 3.93
CA ASP A 85 -8.04 2.07 4.51
C ASP A 85 -9.00 2.70 3.48
N VAL A 86 -8.71 2.53 2.19
CA VAL A 86 -9.63 2.91 1.11
C VAL A 86 -10.51 1.72 0.77
N SER A 87 -11.43 1.43 1.69
CA SER A 87 -12.58 0.58 1.42
C SER A 87 -13.77 1.49 1.13
N VAL A 88 -14.37 1.36 -0.06
CA VAL A 88 -15.67 2.01 -0.30
C VAL A 88 -16.70 1.15 0.42
N GLU A 89 -17.37 1.74 1.41
CA GLU A 89 -18.40 1.03 2.16
C GLU A 89 -19.59 0.77 1.22
N SER A 90 -19.63 -0.44 0.64
CA SER A 90 -20.71 -0.87 -0.24
C SER A 90 -21.93 -1.29 0.59
N ASN A 91 -22.77 -0.31 0.95
CA ASN A 91 -24.10 -0.62 1.44
C ASN A 91 -25.06 -0.85 0.25
N ASP A 92 -26.16 -1.58 0.49
CA ASP A 92 -27.16 -1.89 -0.54
C ASP A 92 -27.72 -0.63 -1.21
N GLY A 93 -27.79 0.49 -0.48
CA GLY A 93 -28.25 1.77 -1.01
C GLY A 93 -27.30 2.35 -2.06
N GLU A 94 -25.99 2.28 -1.83
CA GLU A 94 -24.98 2.77 -2.78
C GLU A 94 -24.90 1.87 -4.02
N LEU A 95 -24.99 0.55 -3.83
CA LEU A 95 -25.12 -0.39 -4.94
C LEU A 95 -26.39 -0.13 -5.76
N GLN A 96 -27.52 0.12 -5.09
CA GLN A 96 -28.75 0.47 -5.77
C GLN A 96 -28.61 1.78 -6.57
N LYS A 97 -27.95 2.81 -6.03
CA LYS A 97 -27.69 4.05 -6.79
C LYS A 97 -26.87 3.77 -8.05
N GLN A 98 -25.83 2.95 -7.96
CA GLN A 98 -25.01 2.56 -9.12
C GLN A 98 -25.86 1.86 -10.20
N VAL A 99 -26.77 0.97 -9.81
CA VAL A 99 -27.69 0.33 -10.76
C VAL A 99 -28.66 1.34 -11.37
N LEU A 100 -29.20 2.27 -10.58
CA LEU A 100 -30.11 3.32 -11.09
C LEU A 100 -29.42 4.23 -12.09
N ILE A 101 -28.14 4.58 -11.86
CA ILE A 101 -27.34 5.36 -12.81
C ILE A 101 -27.20 4.60 -14.14
N ARG A 102 -26.87 3.30 -14.11
CA ARG A 102 -26.79 2.49 -15.34
C ARG A 102 -28.11 2.43 -16.09
N LEU A 103 -29.21 2.20 -15.39
CA LEU A 103 -30.54 2.19 -15.99
C LEU A 103 -30.87 3.56 -16.61
N ALA A 104 -30.53 4.65 -15.93
CA ALA A 104 -30.71 6.00 -16.47
C ALA A 104 -29.89 6.22 -17.76
N HIS A 105 -28.63 5.76 -17.80
CA HIS A 105 -27.84 5.78 -19.04
C HIS A 105 -28.49 4.99 -20.17
N THR A 106 -28.98 3.78 -19.89
CA THR A 106 -29.67 2.95 -20.90
C THR A 106 -30.90 3.67 -21.46
N ILE A 107 -31.73 4.28 -20.60
CA ILE A 107 -32.90 5.06 -21.05
C ILE A 107 -32.47 6.27 -21.89
N CYS A 108 -31.41 6.99 -21.48
CA CYS A 108 -30.90 8.10 -22.27
C CYS A 108 -30.41 7.66 -23.64
N GLU A 109 -29.69 6.54 -23.73
CA GLU A 109 -29.21 5.98 -25.00
C GLU A 109 -30.37 5.53 -25.91
N GLU A 110 -31.44 4.96 -25.35
CA GLU A 110 -32.64 4.58 -26.10
C GLU A 110 -33.37 5.79 -26.65
N LYS A 111 -33.66 6.80 -25.81
CA LYS A 111 -34.30 8.05 -26.25
C LYS A 111 -33.48 8.81 -27.28
N ALA A 112 -32.15 8.81 -27.15
CA ALA A 112 -31.26 9.40 -28.14
C ALA A 112 -31.35 8.68 -29.49
N LYS A 113 -31.47 7.35 -29.50
CA LYS A 113 -31.69 6.57 -30.75
C LYS A 113 -33.03 6.86 -31.40
N GLU A 114 -34.04 7.24 -30.61
CA GLU A 114 -35.36 7.68 -31.09
C GLU A 114 -35.36 9.12 -31.63
N GLY A 115 -34.24 9.85 -31.47
CA GLY A 115 -34.10 11.24 -31.90
C GLY A 115 -34.70 12.25 -30.92
N GLU A 116 -34.99 11.84 -29.68
CA GLU A 116 -35.44 12.76 -28.64
C GLU A 116 -34.25 13.57 -28.08
N GLU A 117 -34.38 14.89 -28.09
CA GLU A 117 -33.33 15.79 -27.59
C GLU A 117 -33.41 15.90 -26.06
N LEU A 118 -32.42 15.31 -25.38
CA LEU A 118 -32.33 15.30 -23.92
C LEU A 118 -31.60 16.55 -23.41
N THR A 119 -32.24 17.32 -22.52
CA THR A 119 -31.62 18.50 -21.89
C THR A 119 -31.01 18.13 -20.54
N PHE A 120 -29.68 18.02 -20.49
CA PHE A 120 -28.93 17.79 -19.25
C PHE A 120 -28.75 19.10 -18.44
N PRO A 121 -28.52 19.02 -17.12
CA PRO A 121 -28.13 20.16 -16.31
C PRO A 121 -26.84 20.84 -16.84
N PRO A 122 -26.68 22.16 -16.64
CA PRO A 122 -25.54 22.89 -17.18
C PRO A 122 -24.21 22.37 -16.61
N GLY A 123 -23.28 22.00 -17.49
CA GLY A 123 -21.96 21.47 -17.12
C GLY A 123 -21.92 19.96 -16.88
N ILE A 124 -23.07 19.28 -16.97
CA ILE A 124 -23.15 17.82 -16.92
C ILE A 124 -23.35 17.27 -18.33
N THR A 125 -22.61 16.22 -18.63
CA THR A 125 -22.76 15.39 -19.83
C THR A 125 -23.19 13.99 -19.41
N PRO A 126 -23.74 13.17 -20.33
CA PRO A 126 -24.06 11.79 -20.02
C PRO A 126 -22.88 11.06 -19.34
N GLU A 127 -21.66 11.26 -19.81
CA GLU A 127 -20.45 10.58 -19.33
C GLU A 127 -19.93 11.07 -17.97
N THR A 128 -20.40 12.23 -17.51
CA THR A 128 -19.96 12.85 -16.25
C THR A 128 -21.00 12.76 -15.14
N ALA A 129 -22.20 12.24 -15.44
CA ALA A 129 -23.24 11.97 -14.45
C ALA A 129 -22.80 10.87 -13.47
N VAL A 130 -22.78 11.19 -12.18
CA VAL A 130 -22.37 10.27 -11.10
C VAL A 130 -23.47 10.08 -10.06
N SER A 131 -24.58 10.80 -10.20
CA SER A 131 -25.77 10.72 -9.36
C SER A 131 -27.03 10.57 -10.23
N PRO A 132 -28.10 9.89 -9.76
CA PRO A 132 -29.39 9.91 -10.44
C PRO A 132 -29.94 11.33 -10.70
N ASP A 133 -29.59 12.30 -9.85
CA ASP A 133 -30.04 13.69 -9.98
C ASP A 133 -29.32 14.47 -11.10
N ASP A 134 -28.23 13.92 -11.64
CA ASP A 134 -27.47 14.52 -12.74
C ASP A 134 -28.15 14.33 -14.10
N PHE A 135 -29.18 13.49 -14.17
CA PHE A 135 -29.92 13.17 -15.39
C PHE A 135 -31.08 14.14 -15.66
N PRO A 136 -31.54 14.25 -16.92
CA PRO A 136 -32.71 15.07 -17.26
C PRO A 136 -33.95 14.70 -16.44
N PRO A 137 -34.84 15.67 -16.16
CA PRO A 137 -36.04 15.44 -15.38
C PRO A 137 -36.90 14.33 -15.99
N GLY A 138 -37.35 13.39 -15.16
CA GLY A 138 -38.13 12.23 -15.57
C GLY A 138 -37.30 10.97 -15.86
N ILE A 139 -36.02 11.08 -16.23
CA ILE A 139 -35.16 9.91 -16.49
C ILE A 139 -34.86 9.15 -15.20
N ALA A 140 -34.51 9.85 -14.12
CA ALA A 140 -34.25 9.23 -12.82
C ALA A 140 -35.51 8.52 -12.26
N GLU A 141 -36.69 9.12 -12.46
CA GLU A 141 -37.96 8.52 -12.06
C GLU A 141 -38.26 7.27 -12.90
N ALA A 142 -38.07 7.35 -14.22
CA ALA A 142 -38.24 6.21 -15.13
C ALA A 142 -37.29 5.05 -14.77
N ALA A 143 -36.02 5.33 -14.49
CA ALA A 143 -35.06 4.34 -14.01
C ALA A 143 -35.50 3.71 -12.68
N GLY A 144 -36.02 4.51 -11.75
CA GLY A 144 -36.59 4.02 -10.49
C GLY A 144 -37.82 3.12 -10.67
N LEU A 145 -38.67 3.41 -11.66
CA LEU A 145 -39.82 2.59 -12.01
C LEU A 145 -39.38 1.28 -12.66
N LEU A 146 -38.44 1.32 -13.61
CA LEU A 146 -37.84 0.13 -14.22
C LEU A 146 -37.22 -0.77 -13.15
N TRP A 147 -36.43 -0.19 -12.25
CA TRP A 147 -35.84 -0.93 -11.13
C TRP A 147 -36.89 -1.64 -10.28
N LYS A 148 -38.00 -0.96 -9.93
CA LYS A 148 -39.09 -1.56 -9.15
C LYS A 148 -39.85 -2.64 -9.93
N ALA A 149 -39.92 -2.52 -11.25
CA ALA A 149 -40.59 -3.47 -12.13
C ALA A 149 -39.77 -4.74 -12.37
N LEU A 150 -38.44 -4.70 -12.19
CA LEU A 150 -37.58 -5.88 -12.33
C LEU A 150 -37.96 -6.98 -11.32
N PRO A 151 -37.99 -8.25 -11.77
CA PRO A 151 -38.08 -9.41 -10.89
C PRO A 151 -37.02 -9.37 -9.79
N GLN A 152 -37.33 -9.95 -8.63
CA GLN A 152 -36.41 -9.97 -7.49
C GLN A 152 -35.07 -10.64 -7.83
N GLU A 153 -35.09 -11.71 -8.63
CA GLU A 153 -33.88 -12.42 -9.07
C GLU A 153 -32.98 -11.53 -9.94
N GLU A 154 -33.55 -10.81 -10.91
CA GLU A 154 -32.83 -9.88 -11.76
C GLU A 154 -32.25 -8.70 -10.96
N ARG A 155 -33.01 -8.17 -9.99
CA ARG A 155 -32.48 -7.13 -9.08
C ARG A 155 -31.28 -7.62 -8.28
N GLN A 156 -31.34 -8.83 -7.75
CA GLN A 156 -30.20 -9.40 -7.02
C GLN A 156 -29.00 -9.64 -7.93
N GLN A 157 -29.23 -10.05 -9.18
CA GLN A 157 -28.16 -10.18 -10.17
C GLN A 157 -27.50 -8.82 -10.46
N GLN A 158 -28.28 -7.78 -10.75
CA GLN A 158 -27.79 -6.43 -10.99
C GLN A 158 -26.99 -5.87 -9.81
N LEU A 159 -27.44 -6.09 -8.57
CA LEU A 159 -26.68 -5.69 -7.38
C LEU A 159 -25.36 -6.45 -7.24
N ARG A 160 -25.31 -7.74 -7.59
CA ARG A 160 -24.06 -8.53 -7.59
C ARG A 160 -23.09 -8.06 -8.65
N GLU A 161 -23.58 -7.73 -9.84
CA GLU A 161 -22.77 -7.16 -10.92
C GLU A 161 -22.20 -5.80 -10.52
N ALA A 162 -23.05 -4.90 -10.00
CA ALA A 162 -22.62 -3.61 -9.47
C ALA A 162 -21.58 -3.75 -8.35
N ALA A 163 -21.77 -4.69 -7.42
CA ALA A 163 -20.81 -4.97 -6.37
C ALA A 163 -19.48 -5.51 -6.90
N THR A 164 -19.51 -6.32 -7.96
CA THR A 164 -18.29 -6.87 -8.60
C THR A 164 -17.50 -5.78 -9.30
N GLU A 165 -18.18 -4.89 -10.02
CA GLU A 165 -17.53 -3.75 -10.67
C GLU A 165 -16.97 -2.74 -9.66
N LEU A 166 -17.71 -2.45 -8.59
CA LEU A 166 -17.23 -1.58 -7.52
C LEU A 166 -15.96 -2.14 -6.88
N ARG A 167 -15.92 -3.45 -6.61
CA ARG A 167 -14.70 -4.14 -6.12
C ARG A 167 -13.53 -4.04 -7.10
N ALA A 168 -13.78 -4.17 -8.41
CA ALA A 168 -12.72 -4.04 -9.40
C ALA A 168 -12.14 -2.61 -9.44
N VAL A 169 -12.99 -1.60 -9.27
CA VAL A 169 -12.56 -0.20 -9.14
C VAL A 169 -11.77 0.00 -7.85
N GLU A 170 -12.27 -0.51 -6.72
CA GLU A 170 -11.58 -0.48 -5.43
C GLU A 170 -10.19 -1.12 -5.52
N GLU A 171 -10.07 -2.33 -6.04
CA GLU A 171 -8.79 -3.01 -6.25
C GLU A 171 -7.83 -2.17 -7.13
N GLY A 172 -8.37 -1.51 -8.16
CA GLY A 172 -7.61 -0.58 -8.99
C GLY A 172 -7.08 0.63 -8.22
N VAL A 173 -7.91 1.22 -7.35
CA VAL A 173 -7.53 2.35 -6.49
C VAL A 173 -6.51 1.91 -5.44
N GLN A 174 -6.76 0.79 -4.73
CA GLN A 174 -5.88 0.21 -3.73
C GLN A 174 -4.50 -0.09 -4.34
N ARG A 175 -4.45 -0.67 -5.54
CA ARG A 175 -3.20 -0.95 -6.25
C ARG A 175 -2.42 0.33 -6.56
N ARG A 176 -3.10 1.41 -6.98
CA ARG A 176 -2.45 2.72 -7.23
C ARG A 176 -1.91 3.33 -5.95
N ILE A 177 -2.67 3.29 -4.86
CA ILE A 177 -2.24 3.78 -3.54
C ILE A 177 -1.01 3.00 -3.06
N PHE A 178 -1.08 1.68 -3.13
CA PHE A 178 0.04 0.79 -2.79
C PHE A 178 1.28 1.14 -3.61
N GLN A 179 1.16 1.23 -4.94
CA GLN A 179 2.28 1.55 -5.83
C GLN A 179 2.89 2.92 -5.53
N ASN A 180 2.06 3.94 -5.33
CA ASN A 180 2.52 5.29 -5.01
C ASN A 180 3.26 5.32 -3.67
N LYS A 181 2.70 4.71 -2.62
CA LYS A 181 3.33 4.67 -1.29
C LYS A 181 4.59 3.83 -1.28
N PHE A 182 4.60 2.70 -2.00
CA PHE A 182 5.78 1.86 -2.17
C PHE A 182 6.91 2.62 -2.88
N GLN A 183 6.62 3.32 -3.98
CA GLN A 183 7.60 4.14 -4.70
C GLN A 183 8.16 5.27 -3.83
N GLN A 184 7.31 5.94 -3.04
CA GLN A 184 7.76 6.93 -2.05
C GLN A 184 8.73 6.33 -1.02
N GLY A 185 8.56 5.05 -0.67
CA GLY A 185 9.47 4.30 0.19
C GLY A 185 10.92 4.27 -0.32
N PHE A 186 11.13 4.38 -1.63
CA PHE A 186 12.44 4.38 -2.29
C PHE A 186 12.90 5.79 -2.73
N GLY A 187 12.33 6.85 -2.17
CA GLY A 187 12.85 8.21 -2.37
C GLY A 187 14.33 8.32 -1.96
N TRP A 188 15.06 9.28 -2.53
CA TRP A 188 16.52 9.38 -2.39
C TRP A 188 17.01 9.39 -0.93
N LEU A 189 16.29 10.08 -0.03
CA LEU A 189 16.60 10.14 1.41
C LEU A 189 16.49 8.76 2.07
N ASN A 190 15.45 8.00 1.73
CA ASN A 190 15.26 6.65 2.25
C ASN A 190 16.30 5.68 1.66
N LEU A 191 16.68 5.86 0.40
CA LEU A 191 17.75 5.08 -0.21
C LEU A 191 19.08 5.30 0.51
N PHE A 192 19.45 6.56 0.77
CA PHE A 192 20.64 6.90 1.53
C PHE A 192 20.57 6.34 2.96
N GLY A 193 19.44 6.52 3.66
CA GLY A 193 19.21 5.98 4.98
C GLY A 193 19.28 4.44 5.03
N THR A 194 18.79 3.76 3.99
CA THR A 194 18.83 2.29 3.87
C THR A 194 20.26 1.80 3.69
N VAL A 195 21.05 2.43 2.82
CA VAL A 195 22.47 2.09 2.62
C VAL A 195 23.26 2.31 3.91
N LEU A 196 23.04 3.44 4.57
CA LEU A 196 23.70 3.76 5.84
C LEU A 196 23.30 2.78 6.95
N ALA A 197 22.02 2.45 7.07
CA ALA A 197 21.51 1.46 8.02
C ALA A 197 22.13 0.07 7.77
N ALA A 198 22.21 -0.36 6.51
CA ALA A 198 22.81 -1.63 6.12
C ALA A 198 24.31 -1.68 6.45
N ALA A 199 25.03 -0.58 6.20
CA ALA A 199 26.46 -0.45 6.52
C ALA A 199 26.71 -0.48 8.04
N ILE A 200 25.89 0.23 8.82
CA ILE A 200 25.97 0.23 10.29
C ILE A 200 25.65 -1.16 10.84
N ALA A 201 24.59 -1.81 10.34
CA ALA A 201 24.24 -3.17 10.73
C ALA A 201 25.38 -4.15 10.44
N PHE A 202 26.01 -4.02 9.26
CA PHE A 202 27.18 -4.82 8.88
C PHE A 202 28.36 -4.60 9.83
N GLN A 203 28.73 -3.35 10.06
CA GLN A 203 29.90 -2.99 10.86
C GLN A 203 29.76 -3.48 12.30
N ILE A 204 28.59 -3.29 12.90
CA ILE A 204 28.31 -3.75 14.27
C ILE A 204 28.20 -5.28 14.31
N GLY A 205 27.43 -5.87 13.38
CA GLY A 205 27.23 -7.31 13.31
C GLY A 205 28.51 -8.11 13.04
N SER A 206 29.48 -7.52 12.33
CA SER A 206 30.82 -8.07 12.09
C SER A 206 31.84 -7.70 13.18
N GLY A 207 31.45 -6.94 14.21
CA GLY A 207 32.31 -6.64 15.35
C GLY A 207 33.54 -5.82 14.99
N GLY A 208 33.48 -5.07 13.90
CA GLY A 208 34.61 -4.29 13.39
C GLY A 208 35.76 -5.12 12.81
N GLU A 209 35.60 -6.43 12.55
CA GLU A 209 36.68 -7.24 11.96
C GLU A 209 37.16 -6.70 10.61
N PHE A 210 36.30 -6.00 9.87
CA PHE A 210 36.67 -5.34 8.62
C PHE A 210 37.80 -4.30 8.78
N GLN A 211 37.87 -3.59 9.93
CA GLN A 211 38.96 -2.66 10.21
C GLN A 211 40.29 -3.36 10.51
N LYS A 212 40.26 -4.61 10.98
CA LYS A 212 41.49 -5.39 11.26
C LYS A 212 42.11 -5.98 10.01
N ALA A 213 41.34 -6.15 8.94
CA ALA A 213 41.81 -6.69 7.67
C ALA A 213 42.43 -5.63 6.73
N ALA A 214 42.34 -4.33 7.07
CA ALA A 214 42.98 -3.28 6.29
C ALA A 214 44.51 -3.40 6.43
N PRO A 215 45.28 -3.47 5.32
CA PRO A 215 46.72 -3.54 5.39
C PRO A 215 47.25 -2.31 6.13
N ALA A 216 48.13 -2.53 7.12
CA ALA A 216 48.78 -1.44 7.83
C ALA A 216 49.44 -0.51 6.80
N ALA A 217 49.10 0.79 6.87
CA ALA A 217 49.72 1.78 6.01
C ALA A 217 51.25 1.67 6.13
N PRO A 218 52.00 1.73 5.02
CA PRO A 218 53.45 1.66 5.07
C PRO A 218 53.96 2.78 5.98
N LYS A 219 54.71 2.42 7.02
CA LYS A 219 55.39 3.39 7.87
C LYS A 219 56.50 4.04 7.03
N GLY A 220 56.29 5.29 6.65
CA GLY A 220 57.33 6.15 6.04
C GLY A 220 58.37 6.57 7.06
#